data_AF-A0A7Y0DDB0-F1
#
_entry.id   AF-A0A7Y0DDB0-F1
#
_cell.length_a   1.000
_cell.length_b   1.000
_cell.length_c   1.000
_cell.angle_alpha   90.00
_cell.angle_beta   90.00
_cell.angle_gamma   90.00
#
_symmetry.space_group_name_H-M   'P 1'
#
loop_
_entity.id
_entity.type
_entity.pdbx_description
1 polymer ?
#
loop_
_entity_poly.entity_id
_entity_poly.type
_entity_poly.pdbx_seq_one_letter_code
_entity_poly.pdbx_strand_id
1 'polypeptide(L)'
;MNAEWPFELGADRFADLISVYLRLAEVEKQRRDPEAIESIAVLDDLSLHLARYLVVRSAGFVEWIRDSNAREYVGAHSRPEVATRAGHDLFKGQGVTSDQLKTFMGTFSSAWTAEIGECLAANFEKQGSLASEIGTLVKSRKSIAHGDGDVVSPSRALELCRASVAIATWIAEHFQARIASLEA
;
A
#
# COMPACT_ATOMS: atom_id res chain seq x y z
N MET A 1 2.40 -0.88 19.71
CA MET A 1 0.94 -0.73 19.60
C MET A 1 0.49 -1.80 18.63
N ASN A 2 -0.11 -2.88 19.14
CA ASN A 2 -0.51 -4.03 18.34
C ASN A 2 -1.88 -3.72 17.73
N ALA A 3 -1.90 -3.36 16.44
CA ALA A 3 -3.15 -3.31 15.68
C ALA A 3 -3.44 -4.72 15.18
N GLU A 4 -4.55 -5.31 15.63
CA GLU A 4 -5.11 -6.51 15.02
C GLU A 4 -5.67 -6.13 13.64
N TRP A 5 -5.27 -6.89 12.61
CA TRP A 5 -5.59 -6.63 11.21
C TRP A 5 -6.86 -7.40 10.80
N PRO A 6 -7.90 -6.75 10.24
CA PRO A 6 -9.22 -7.38 10.11
C PRO A 6 -9.53 -8.03 8.74
N PHE A 7 -8.60 -8.68 8.02
CA PHE A 7 -8.88 -9.18 6.65
C PHE A 7 -8.26 -10.55 6.29
N GLU A 8 -9.08 -11.60 6.13
CA GLU A 8 -8.66 -13.01 6.02
C GLU A 8 -8.17 -13.50 4.63
N LEU A 9 -8.27 -12.75 3.54
CA LEU A 9 -7.84 -13.25 2.22
C LEU A 9 -7.09 -12.18 1.40
N GLY A 10 -5.84 -11.94 1.81
CA GLY A 10 -4.88 -11.10 1.09
C GLY A 10 -3.94 -10.32 2.01
N ALA A 11 -4.45 -9.86 3.15
CA ALA A 11 -3.67 -9.15 4.15
C ALA A 11 -2.71 -10.07 4.90
N ASP A 12 -3.08 -11.32 5.19
CA ASP A 12 -2.22 -12.29 5.87
C ASP A 12 -0.88 -12.48 5.16
N ARG A 13 -0.90 -12.62 3.82
CA ARG A 13 0.33 -12.77 3.03
C ARG A 13 1.17 -11.48 2.96
N PHE A 14 0.53 -10.31 3.11
CA PHE A 14 1.24 -9.04 3.15
C PHE A 14 1.81 -8.77 4.55
N ALA A 15 1.09 -9.14 5.60
CA ALA A 15 1.55 -9.11 6.99
C ALA A 15 2.71 -10.10 7.22
N ASP A 16 2.65 -11.28 6.63
CA ASP A 16 3.76 -12.25 6.61
C ASP A 16 5.00 -11.65 5.93
N LEU A 17 4.80 -10.99 4.79
CA LEU A 17 5.88 -10.32 4.07
C LEU A 17 6.51 -9.21 4.92
N ILE A 18 5.70 -8.38 5.56
CA ILE A 18 6.17 -7.34 6.49
C ILE A 18 6.95 -7.99 7.65
N SER A 19 6.46 -9.11 8.18
CA SER A 19 7.10 -9.81 9.31
C SER A 19 8.46 -10.38 8.94
N VAL A 20 8.61 -10.95 7.74
CA VAL A 20 9.91 -11.37 7.18
C VAL A 20 10.84 -10.17 7.07
N TYR A 21 10.31 -9.05 6.61
CA TYR A 21 11.03 -7.79 6.43
C TYR A 21 11.60 -7.20 7.72
N LEU A 22 10.75 -7.14 8.76
CA LEU A 22 11.15 -6.63 10.06
C LEU A 22 12.20 -7.54 10.72
N ARG A 23 12.10 -8.87 10.53
CA ARG A 23 13.12 -9.82 11.00
C ARG A 23 14.44 -9.65 10.28
N LEU A 24 14.43 -9.40 8.97
CA LEU A 24 15.65 -9.16 8.18
C LEU A 24 16.39 -7.91 8.67
N ALA A 25 15.66 -6.81 8.90
CA ALA A 25 16.24 -5.58 9.43
C ALA A 25 16.84 -5.75 10.83
N GLU A 26 16.23 -6.60 11.67
CA GLU A 26 16.77 -6.94 12.99
C GLU A 26 18.04 -7.79 12.89
N VAL A 27 18.10 -8.74 11.95
CA VAL A 27 19.31 -9.53 11.66
C VAL A 27 20.44 -8.62 11.15
N GLU A 28 20.15 -7.65 10.28
CA GLU A 28 21.12 -6.64 9.83
C GLU A 28 21.66 -5.79 10.98
N LYS A 29 20.80 -5.41 11.93
CA LYS A 29 21.20 -4.62 13.12
C LYS A 29 22.09 -5.39 14.09
N GLN A 30 21.92 -6.71 14.15
CA GLN A 30 22.67 -7.61 15.03
C GLN A 30 24.04 -8.01 14.46
N ARG A 31 24.38 -7.58 13.23
CA ARG A 31 25.66 -7.91 12.58
C ARG A 31 26.84 -7.17 13.22
N ARG A 32 27.61 -7.91 14.03
CA ARG A 32 28.97 -7.57 14.47
C ARG A 32 29.86 -8.81 14.29
N ASP A 33 30.24 -9.14 13.06
CA ASP A 33 31.33 -10.10 12.86
C ASP A 33 32.02 -9.90 11.49
N PRO A 34 33.31 -9.49 11.46
CA PRO A 34 34.05 -9.21 10.23
C PRO A 34 34.54 -10.44 9.44
N GLU A 35 34.43 -11.68 9.93
CA GLU A 35 34.99 -12.86 9.25
C GLU A 35 34.08 -13.49 8.15
N ALA A 36 32.85 -13.00 7.94
CA ALA A 36 31.86 -13.63 7.06
C ALA A 36 31.71 -13.00 5.66
N ILE A 37 32.79 -12.55 5.03
CA ILE A 37 32.78 -11.66 3.84
C ILE A 37 31.92 -12.16 2.66
N GLU A 38 31.94 -13.45 2.34
CA GLU A 38 31.16 -14.01 1.21
C GLU A 38 29.66 -14.18 1.55
N SER A 39 29.36 -14.52 2.80
CA SER A 39 27.99 -14.51 3.36
C SER A 39 27.44 -13.09 3.50
N ILE A 40 28.31 -12.08 3.59
CA ILE A 40 27.94 -10.66 3.60
C ILE A 40 27.39 -10.21 2.26
N ALA A 41 28.08 -10.49 1.15
CA ALA A 41 27.62 -10.10 -0.18
C ALA A 41 26.26 -10.72 -0.57
N VAL A 42 26.07 -12.02 -0.29
CA VAL A 42 24.79 -12.71 -0.60
C VAL A 42 23.62 -12.14 0.20
N LEU A 43 23.86 -11.76 1.45
CA LEU A 43 22.83 -11.17 2.29
C LEU A 43 22.47 -9.74 1.86
N ASP A 44 23.46 -8.94 1.44
CA ASP A 44 23.21 -7.59 0.93
C ASP A 44 22.39 -7.62 -0.38
N ASP A 45 22.71 -8.55 -1.29
CA ASP A 45 21.94 -8.77 -2.52
C ASP A 45 20.51 -9.23 -2.20
N LEU A 46 20.33 -10.16 -1.26
CA LEU A 46 19.01 -10.61 -0.83
C LEU A 46 18.19 -9.46 -0.25
N SER A 47 18.79 -8.63 0.62
CA SER A 47 18.15 -7.46 1.21
C SER A 47 17.66 -6.47 0.16
N LEU A 48 18.46 -6.23 -0.88
CA LEU A 48 18.08 -5.36 -2.00
C LEU A 48 16.92 -5.95 -2.83
N HIS A 49 16.98 -7.24 -3.16
CA HIS A 49 15.92 -7.91 -3.92
C HIS A 49 14.59 -7.92 -3.17
N LEU A 50 14.65 -8.26 -1.88
CA LEU A 50 13.50 -8.19 -1.03
C LEU A 50 12.97 -6.73 -1.00
N ALA A 51 13.84 -5.71 -1.00
CA ALA A 51 13.40 -4.32 -0.75
C ALA A 51 12.59 -3.82 -1.94
N ARG A 52 13.07 -4.16 -3.12
CA ARG A 52 12.35 -3.99 -4.38
C ARG A 52 11.02 -4.74 -4.37
N TYR A 53 11.02 -5.99 -3.91
CA TYR A 53 9.80 -6.78 -3.81
C TYR A 53 8.78 -6.14 -2.85
N LEU A 54 9.20 -5.64 -1.69
CA LEU A 54 8.33 -4.95 -0.74
C LEU A 54 7.70 -3.70 -1.36
N VAL A 55 8.47 -2.89 -2.09
CA VAL A 55 7.96 -1.70 -2.80
C VAL A 55 6.89 -2.09 -3.81
N VAL A 56 7.15 -3.10 -4.65
CA VAL A 56 6.18 -3.58 -5.65
C VAL A 56 4.90 -4.09 -4.97
N ARG A 57 5.05 -4.88 -3.90
CA ARG A 57 3.92 -5.42 -3.13
C ARG A 57 3.14 -4.35 -2.40
N SER A 58 3.79 -3.32 -1.87
CA SER A 58 3.15 -2.20 -1.18
C SER A 58 2.26 -1.39 -2.12
N ALA A 59 2.72 -1.12 -3.34
CA ALA A 59 1.89 -0.46 -4.34
C ALA A 59 0.68 -1.32 -4.75
N GLY A 60 0.91 -2.62 -5.01
CA GLY A 60 -0.17 -3.56 -5.35
C GLY A 60 -1.17 -3.77 -4.20
N PHE A 61 -0.74 -3.66 -2.95
CA PHE A 61 -1.62 -3.73 -1.79
C PHE A 61 -2.62 -2.57 -1.75
N VAL A 62 -2.19 -1.34 -2.00
CA VAL A 62 -3.09 -0.17 -2.08
C VAL A 62 -4.07 -0.33 -3.23
N GLU A 63 -3.62 -0.79 -4.41
CA GLU A 63 -4.48 -1.08 -5.57
C GLU A 63 -5.57 -2.09 -5.20
N TRP A 64 -5.17 -3.20 -4.56
CA TRP A 64 -6.10 -4.25 -4.16
C TRP A 64 -7.12 -3.77 -3.13
N ILE A 65 -6.69 -3.08 -2.07
CA ILE A 65 -7.58 -2.55 -1.03
C ILE A 65 -8.58 -1.56 -1.61
N ARG A 66 -8.12 -0.64 -2.47
CA ARG A 66 -9.00 0.32 -3.14
C ARG A 66 -10.07 -0.40 -3.95
N ASP A 67 -9.67 -1.33 -4.80
CA ASP A 67 -10.60 -1.96 -5.73
C ASP A 67 -11.58 -2.91 -5.01
N SER A 68 -11.10 -3.67 -4.01
CA SER A 68 -11.92 -4.61 -3.24
C SER A 68 -13.00 -3.89 -2.42
N ASN A 69 -12.64 -2.83 -1.69
CA ASN A 69 -13.59 -2.05 -0.89
C ASN A 69 -14.59 -1.28 -1.76
N ALA A 70 -14.14 -0.76 -2.91
CA ALA A 70 -15.04 -0.14 -3.88
C ALA A 70 -16.08 -1.12 -4.43
N ARG A 71 -15.68 -2.36 -4.74
CA ARG A 71 -16.61 -3.41 -5.17
C ARG A 71 -17.64 -3.72 -4.09
N GLU A 72 -17.17 -3.90 -2.86
CA GLU A 72 -18.03 -4.21 -1.72
C GLU A 72 -19.05 -3.08 -1.48
N TYR A 73 -18.58 -1.83 -1.46
CA TYR A 73 -19.44 -0.65 -1.32
C TYR A 73 -20.53 -0.60 -2.38
N VAL A 74 -20.18 -0.77 -3.65
CA VAL A 74 -21.17 -0.78 -4.74
C VAL A 74 -22.13 -1.97 -4.60
N GLY A 75 -21.64 -3.14 -4.20
CA GLY A 75 -22.47 -4.31 -3.94
C GLY A 75 -23.52 -4.05 -2.85
N ALA A 76 -23.14 -3.33 -1.80
CA ALA A 76 -24.05 -2.95 -0.70
C ALA A 76 -25.04 -1.84 -1.08
N HIS A 77 -24.65 -0.90 -1.94
CA HIS A 77 -25.43 0.32 -2.24
C HIS A 77 -26.24 0.26 -3.54
N SER A 78 -26.16 -0.84 -4.31
CA SER A 78 -26.80 -0.90 -5.62
C SER A 78 -27.44 -2.25 -5.90
N ARG A 79 -28.33 -2.28 -6.88
CA ARG A 79 -28.92 -3.54 -7.36
C ARG A 79 -27.86 -4.42 -8.03
N PRO A 80 -27.99 -5.76 -7.99
CA PRO A 80 -26.97 -6.68 -8.51
C PRO A 80 -26.50 -6.38 -9.94
N GLU A 81 -27.40 -5.94 -10.83
CA GLU A 81 -27.09 -5.62 -12.22
C GLU A 81 -26.25 -4.35 -12.35
N VAL A 82 -26.54 -3.34 -11.53
CA VAL A 82 -25.77 -2.09 -11.46
C VAL A 82 -24.40 -2.38 -10.85
N ALA A 83 -24.34 -3.19 -9.79
CA ALA A 83 -23.10 -3.58 -9.16
C ALA A 83 -22.17 -4.34 -10.12
N THR A 84 -22.74 -5.26 -10.90
CA THR A 84 -22.02 -5.99 -11.95
C THR A 84 -21.46 -5.03 -13.01
N ARG A 85 -22.29 -4.10 -13.50
CA ARG A 85 -21.88 -3.14 -14.54
C ARG A 85 -20.80 -2.19 -14.05
N ALA A 86 -20.94 -1.65 -12.84
CA ALA A 86 -19.97 -0.74 -12.22
C ALA A 86 -18.67 -1.48 -11.87
N GLY A 87 -18.77 -2.70 -11.35
CA GLY A 87 -17.62 -3.56 -11.03
C GLY A 87 -16.72 -3.86 -12.24
N HIS A 88 -17.25 -3.84 -13.47
CA HIS A 88 -16.42 -3.99 -14.66
C HIS A 88 -15.45 -2.81 -14.89
N ASP A 89 -15.85 -1.59 -14.54
CA ASP A 89 -15.05 -0.38 -14.79
C ASP A 89 -14.14 -0.01 -13.60
N LEU A 90 -14.52 -0.40 -12.37
CA LEU A 90 -13.73 -0.15 -11.17
C LEU A 90 -12.35 -0.85 -11.16
N PHE A 91 -12.20 -1.97 -11.87
CA PHE A 91 -10.98 -2.81 -11.85
C PHE A 91 -10.03 -2.56 -13.03
N LYS A 92 -10.23 -1.47 -13.79
CA LYS A 92 -9.40 -1.17 -14.96
C LYS A 92 -7.98 -0.67 -14.62
N GLY A 93 -7.53 -0.84 -13.38
CA GLY A 93 -6.13 -0.69 -13.02
C GLY A 93 -5.63 0.75 -13.09
N GLN A 94 -6.41 1.72 -12.60
CA GLN A 94 -5.82 3.02 -12.30
C GLN A 94 -4.69 2.79 -11.29
N GLY A 95 -3.52 3.40 -11.50
CA GLY A 95 -2.44 3.33 -10.53
C GLY A 95 -2.84 4.01 -9.20
N VAL A 96 -1.90 4.09 -8.26
CA VAL A 96 -2.15 4.62 -6.91
C VAL A 96 -1.42 5.94 -6.66
N THR A 97 -1.23 6.79 -7.67
CA THR A 97 -0.76 8.16 -7.40
C THR A 97 -1.83 8.94 -6.62
N SER A 98 -1.40 9.99 -5.90
CA SER A 98 -2.31 10.91 -5.19
C SER A 98 -3.47 11.40 -6.07
N ASP A 99 -3.17 11.80 -7.31
CA ASP A 99 -4.20 12.26 -8.26
C ASP A 99 -5.11 11.12 -8.72
N GLN A 100 -4.56 9.93 -8.98
CA GLN A 100 -5.37 8.77 -9.37
C GLN A 100 -6.31 8.35 -8.23
N LEU A 101 -5.85 8.37 -6.98
CA LEU A 101 -6.67 8.08 -5.82
C LEU A 101 -7.79 9.13 -5.65
N LYS A 102 -7.48 10.41 -5.79
CA LYS A 102 -8.48 11.50 -5.77
C LYS A 102 -9.52 11.35 -6.88
N THR A 103 -9.07 11.12 -8.11
CA THR A 103 -9.96 10.89 -9.26
C THR A 103 -10.85 9.69 -9.02
N PHE A 104 -10.29 8.58 -8.53
CA PHE A 104 -11.04 7.38 -8.21
C PHE A 104 -12.11 7.64 -7.16
N MET A 105 -11.76 8.22 -6.01
CA MET A 105 -12.73 8.53 -4.95
C MET A 105 -13.82 9.50 -5.44
N GLY A 106 -13.44 10.45 -6.29
CA GLY A 106 -14.37 11.40 -6.91
C GLY A 106 -15.43 10.78 -7.82
N THR A 107 -15.23 9.55 -8.30
CA THR A 107 -16.25 8.83 -9.08
C THR A 107 -17.46 8.42 -8.23
N PHE A 108 -17.29 8.34 -6.90
CA PHE A 108 -18.37 8.06 -5.95
C PHE A 108 -19.01 9.34 -5.43
N SER A 109 -18.18 10.33 -5.05
CA SER A 109 -18.65 11.60 -4.52
C SER A 109 -17.55 12.65 -4.59
N SER A 110 -17.91 13.88 -4.96
CA SER A 110 -16.98 15.02 -4.92
C SER A 110 -16.50 15.33 -3.50
N ALA A 111 -17.30 15.03 -2.47
CA ALA A 111 -16.89 15.20 -1.08
C ALA A 111 -15.72 14.27 -0.73
N TRP A 112 -15.73 13.03 -1.24
CA TRP A 112 -14.66 12.06 -0.95
C TRP A 112 -13.33 12.45 -1.57
N THR A 113 -13.34 13.19 -2.69
CA THR A 113 -12.13 13.80 -3.26
C THR A 113 -11.47 14.78 -2.28
N ALA A 114 -12.27 15.56 -1.54
CA ALA A 114 -11.75 16.47 -0.54
C ALA A 114 -11.22 15.70 0.67
N GLU A 115 -11.98 14.72 1.17
CA GLU A 115 -11.62 13.89 2.33
C GLU A 115 -10.31 13.12 2.11
N ILE A 116 -10.13 12.47 0.95
CA ILE A 116 -8.86 11.82 0.62
C ILE A 116 -7.74 12.84 0.38
N GLY A 117 -8.08 14.02 -0.14
CA GLY A 117 -7.14 15.12 -0.30
C GLY A 117 -6.55 15.60 1.03
N GLU A 118 -7.38 15.70 2.07
CA GLU A 118 -6.96 16.03 3.44
C GLU A 118 -6.09 14.93 4.04
N CYS A 119 -6.49 13.66 3.89
CA CYS A 119 -5.68 12.51 4.31
C CYS A 119 -4.28 12.52 3.66
N LEU A 120 -4.23 12.76 2.34
CA LEU A 120 -2.97 12.79 1.59
C LEU A 120 -2.11 14.01 1.91
N ALA A 121 -2.72 15.13 2.30
CA ALA A 121 -2.02 16.34 2.72
C ALA A 121 -1.49 16.25 4.16
N ALA A 122 -2.00 15.33 4.98
CA ALA A 122 -1.57 15.16 6.35
C ALA A 122 -0.07 14.84 6.44
N ASN A 123 0.58 15.38 7.47
CA ASN A 123 1.96 15.08 7.79
C ASN A 123 2.09 13.60 8.14
N PHE A 124 3.01 12.92 7.47
CA PHE A 124 3.31 11.52 7.65
C PHE A 124 4.72 11.34 8.23
N GLU A 125 4.76 10.96 9.50
CA GLU A 125 5.97 10.77 10.29
C GLU A 125 6.98 11.94 10.10
N LYS A 126 8.22 11.63 9.75
CA LYS A 126 9.31 12.59 9.51
C LYS A 126 9.56 12.84 8.02
N GLN A 127 8.84 12.17 7.12
CA GLN A 127 9.16 12.15 5.67
C GLN A 127 8.40 13.18 4.83
N GLY A 128 7.51 13.97 5.44
CA GLY A 128 6.72 14.99 4.75
C GLY A 128 5.25 14.64 4.74
N SER A 129 4.55 14.86 3.62
CA SER A 129 3.14 14.49 3.48
C SER A 129 2.98 13.06 2.94
N LEU A 130 1.85 12.42 3.27
CA LEU A 130 1.51 11.10 2.74
C LEU A 130 1.47 11.09 1.21
N ALA A 131 1.01 12.18 0.57
CA ALA A 131 1.03 12.35 -0.88
C ALA A 131 2.43 12.20 -1.49
N SER A 132 3.46 12.76 -0.84
CA SER A 132 4.86 12.69 -1.29
C SER A 132 5.38 11.25 -1.24
N GLU A 133 5.07 10.55 -0.14
CA GLU A 133 5.49 9.17 0.07
C GLU A 133 4.82 8.21 -0.92
N ILE A 134 3.52 8.35 -1.15
CA ILE A 134 2.80 7.58 -2.18
C ILE A 134 3.33 7.89 -3.58
N GLY A 135 3.65 9.16 -3.86
CA GLY A 135 4.31 9.56 -5.11
C GLY A 135 5.66 8.87 -5.30
N THR A 136 6.44 8.76 -4.22
CA THR A 136 7.74 8.06 -4.23
C THR A 136 7.55 6.56 -4.43
N LEU A 137 6.60 5.94 -3.72
CA LEU A 137 6.26 4.52 -3.87
C LEU A 137 5.96 4.15 -5.32
N VAL A 138 5.10 4.93 -6.00
CA VAL A 138 4.74 4.68 -7.41
C VAL A 138 5.93 4.85 -8.34
N LYS A 139 6.75 5.89 -8.13
CA LYS A 139 7.98 6.12 -8.91
C LYS A 139 8.96 4.96 -8.75
N SER A 140 9.22 4.53 -7.52
CA SER A 140 10.14 3.42 -7.25
C SER A 140 9.62 2.10 -7.82
N ARG A 141 8.32 1.78 -7.68
CA ARG A 141 7.72 0.61 -8.35
C ARG A 141 7.98 0.66 -9.86
N LYS A 142 7.75 1.81 -10.50
CA LYS A 142 7.93 1.98 -11.94
C LYS A 142 9.39 1.77 -12.35
N SER A 143 10.32 2.37 -11.62
CA SER A 143 11.77 2.21 -11.85
C SER A 143 12.21 0.74 -11.72
N ILE A 144 11.75 0.05 -10.65
CA ILE A 144 12.01 -1.37 -10.44
C ILE A 144 11.46 -2.22 -11.60
N ALA A 145 10.24 -1.95 -12.05
CA ALA A 145 9.59 -2.71 -13.11
C ALA A 145 10.28 -2.55 -14.47
N HIS A 146 10.92 -1.41 -14.72
CA HIS A 146 11.68 -1.16 -15.94
C HIS A 146 13.13 -1.68 -15.87
N GLY A 147 13.58 -2.14 -14.71
CA GLY A 147 14.96 -2.58 -14.52
C GLY A 147 15.95 -1.41 -14.43
N ASP A 148 15.47 -0.18 -14.25
CA ASP A 148 16.28 1.05 -14.19
C ASP A 148 17.13 1.17 -12.90
N GLY A 149 17.17 0.10 -12.11
CA GLY A 149 18.16 -0.07 -11.05
C GLY A 149 17.90 0.77 -9.81
N ASP A 150 16.65 1.14 -9.49
CA ASP A 150 16.37 1.91 -8.27
C ASP A 150 17.00 1.18 -7.06
N VAL A 151 17.94 1.87 -6.40
CA VAL A 151 18.60 1.40 -5.19
C VAL A 151 17.75 1.88 -4.03
N VAL A 152 16.64 1.20 -3.82
CA VAL A 152 15.81 1.44 -2.62
C VAL A 152 16.44 0.67 -1.47
N SER A 153 16.90 1.40 -0.44
CA SER A 153 17.41 0.78 0.78
C SER A 153 16.30 0.02 1.51
N PRO A 154 16.62 -1.02 2.30
CA PRO A 154 15.63 -1.71 3.14
C PRO A 154 14.84 -0.76 4.05
N SER A 155 15.53 0.23 4.65
CA SER A 155 14.89 1.26 5.47
C SER A 155 13.87 2.06 4.67
N ARG A 156 14.20 2.50 3.45
CA ARG A 156 13.29 3.27 2.61
C ARG A 156 12.10 2.43 2.15
N ALA A 157 12.32 1.15 1.82
CA ALA A 157 11.25 0.24 1.46
C ALA A 157 10.23 0.06 2.60
N LEU A 158 10.70 -0.03 3.85
CA LEU A 158 9.84 -0.09 5.03
C LEU A 158 9.02 1.20 5.24
N GLU A 159 9.62 2.37 5.03
CA GLU A 159 8.89 3.65 5.10
C GLU A 159 7.78 3.73 4.05
N LEU A 160 8.09 3.36 2.81
CA LEU A 160 7.12 3.32 1.72
C LEU A 160 6.01 2.30 1.99
N CYS A 161 6.35 1.16 2.61
CA CYS A 161 5.37 0.18 3.05
C CYS A 161 4.43 0.76 4.12
N ARG A 162 4.94 1.50 5.10
CA ARG A 162 4.10 2.16 6.13
C ARG A 162 3.16 3.19 5.52
N ALA A 163 3.65 4.00 4.58
CA ALA A 163 2.81 4.93 3.84
C ALA A 163 1.70 4.20 3.08
N SER A 164 2.02 3.06 2.44
CA SER A 164 1.03 2.23 1.74
C SER A 164 -0.03 1.66 2.68
N VAL A 165 0.37 1.22 3.88
CA VAL A 165 -0.55 0.74 4.91
C VAL A 165 -1.44 1.88 5.37
N ALA A 166 -0.89 3.05 5.69
CA ALA A 166 -1.66 4.17 6.19
C ALA A 166 -2.77 4.60 5.22
N ILE A 167 -2.46 4.74 3.93
CA ILE A 167 -3.48 5.10 2.94
C ILE A 167 -4.48 3.97 2.71
N ALA A 168 -4.04 2.71 2.71
CA ALA A 168 -4.92 1.56 2.53
C ALA A 168 -5.90 1.41 3.71
N THR A 169 -5.42 1.56 4.94
CA THR A 169 -6.25 1.58 6.14
C THR A 169 -7.30 2.68 6.05
N TRP A 170 -6.89 3.90 5.71
CA TRP A 170 -7.84 5.00 5.55
C TRP A 170 -8.91 4.67 4.50
N ILE A 171 -8.53 4.15 3.33
CA ILE A 171 -9.47 3.76 2.28
C ILE A 171 -10.47 2.71 2.79
N ALA A 172 -9.97 1.66 3.44
CA ALA A 172 -10.82 0.58 3.95
C ALA A 172 -11.81 1.09 5.00
N GLU A 173 -11.32 1.80 6.03
CA GLU A 173 -12.16 2.39 7.08
C GLU A 173 -13.20 3.34 6.49
N HIS A 174 -12.80 4.14 5.50
CA HIS A 174 -13.68 5.09 4.85
C HIS A 174 -14.86 4.39 4.18
N PHE A 175 -14.60 3.37 3.34
CA PHE A 175 -15.65 2.59 2.69
C PHE A 175 -16.51 1.83 3.71
N GLN A 176 -15.89 1.15 4.68
CA GLN A 176 -16.60 0.39 5.71
C GLN A 176 -17.57 1.25 6.52
N ALA A 177 -17.15 2.46 6.92
CA ALA A 177 -18.02 3.37 7.67
C ALA A 177 -19.32 3.71 6.89
N ARG A 178 -19.25 3.79 5.57
CA ARG A 178 -20.41 4.09 4.72
C ARG A 178 -21.27 2.84 4.48
N ILE A 179 -20.65 1.67 4.34
CA ILE A 179 -21.38 0.40 4.28
C ILE A 179 -22.18 0.18 5.57
N ALA A 180 -21.54 0.34 6.73
CA ALA A 180 -22.19 0.19 8.03
C ALA A 180 -23.36 1.18 8.25
N SER A 181 -23.28 2.38 7.65
CA SER A 181 -24.36 3.37 7.75
C SER A 181 -25.67 2.96 7.06
N LEU A 182 -25.67 1.92 6.22
CA LEU A 182 -26.88 1.35 5.62
C LEU A 182 -27.60 0.34 6.53
N GLU A 183 -26.89 -0.22 7.50
CA GLU A 183 -27.41 -1.27 8.39
C GLU A 183 -28.04 -0.69 9.68
N ALA A 184 -27.83 0.61 9.93
CA ALA A 184 -28.34 1.36 11.09
C ALA A 184 -29.67 2.07 10.78
#